data_AF-A0A2M3ZJY6-F1
#
_entry.id   AF-A0A2M3ZJY6-F1
#
_cell.length_a   1.000
_cell.length_b   1.000
_cell.length_c   1.000
_cell.angle_alpha   90.00
_cell.angle_beta   90.00
_cell.angle_gamma   90.00
#
_symmetry.space_group_name_H-M   'P 1'
#
loop_
_entity.id
_entity.type
_entity.pdbx_description
1 polymer ?
#
loop_
_entity_poly.entity_id
_entity_poly.type
_entity_poly.pdbx_seq_one_letter_code
_entity_poly.pdbx_strand_id
1 'polypeptide(L)'
;MSNECMQNSPGRTIVKITDTTEHDAVNNRFIQKKVPGTRVCLSCRSVFTESLPNDIILHYLRVRHEPCCRCLYCNGPMYRYRDSKDNLQFYHDCQRSKRLLDNP
;
A
#
# COMPACT_ATOMS: atom_id res chain seq x y z
N MET A 1 60.11 -31.30 -10.60
CA MET A 1 59.35 -31.91 -9.50
C MET A 1 59.53 -31.02 -8.29
N SER A 2 58.57 -30.53 -7.52
CA SER A 2 57.13 -30.28 -7.66
C SER A 2 56.81 -29.42 -6.44
N ASN A 3 56.06 -28.31 -6.62
CA ASN A 3 55.23 -27.57 -5.64
C ASN A 3 55.93 -27.03 -4.37
N GLU A 4 55.68 -25.81 -3.91
CA GLU A 4 54.46 -25.45 -3.19
C GLU A 4 54.05 -23.98 -3.38
N CYS A 5 52.73 -23.80 -3.49
CA CYS A 5 52.01 -22.54 -3.66
C CYS A 5 51.97 -21.70 -2.38
N MET A 6 52.02 -20.39 -2.59
CA MET A 6 51.54 -19.32 -1.70
C MET A 6 50.26 -19.67 -0.92
N GLN A 7 50.25 -19.42 0.39
CA GLN A 7 49.01 -19.28 1.16
C GLN A 7 49.07 -18.11 2.17
N ASN A 8 47.99 -17.33 2.14
CA ASN A 8 47.74 -16.04 2.78
C ASN A 8 47.67 -16.12 4.32
N SER A 9 48.17 -15.06 4.97
CA SER A 9 48.07 -14.84 6.42
C SER A 9 46.66 -14.38 6.84
N PRO A 10 46.02 -14.99 7.86
CA PRO A 10 44.79 -14.47 8.46
C PRO A 10 45.09 -13.69 9.74
N GLY A 11 44.65 -12.43 9.82
CA GLY A 11 44.95 -11.55 10.95
C GLY A 11 43.83 -10.58 11.30
N ARG A 12 42.71 -11.12 11.81
CA ARG A 12 41.69 -10.50 12.67
C ARG A 12 41.33 -9.02 12.39
N THR A 13 40.31 -8.81 11.55
CA THR A 13 39.43 -7.65 11.72
C THR A 13 38.69 -7.81 13.04
N ILE A 14 38.98 -6.96 14.02
CA ILE A 14 38.16 -6.83 15.23
C ILE A 14 36.83 -6.22 14.80
N VAL A 15 35.85 -7.07 14.47
CA VAL A 15 34.46 -6.66 14.45
C VAL A 15 34.10 -6.45 15.93
N LYS A 16 34.11 -5.20 16.38
CA LYS A 16 33.39 -4.84 17.61
C LYS A 16 31.91 -5.10 17.31
N ILE A 17 31.47 -6.32 17.60
CA ILE A 17 30.07 -6.60 17.87
C ILE A 17 29.81 -5.91 19.21
N THR A 18 29.51 -4.62 19.16
CA THR A 18 28.89 -3.95 20.30
C THR A 18 27.52 -4.60 20.46
N ASP A 19 27.37 -5.27 21.60
CA ASP A 19 26.17 -5.88 22.14
C ASP A 19 24.89 -5.41 21.44
N THR A 20 24.30 -6.33 20.66
CA THR A 20 22.88 -6.28 20.32
C THR A 20 22.09 -6.45 21.61
N THR A 21 21.92 -5.34 22.32
CA THR A 21 20.98 -5.23 23.43
C THR A 21 19.56 -5.31 22.87
N GLU A 22 18.70 -6.00 23.63
CA GLU A 22 17.35 -6.52 23.36
C GLU A 22 16.29 -5.48 22.90
N HIS A 23 16.61 -4.59 21.95
CA HIS A 23 15.77 -3.47 21.50
C HIS A 23 15.54 -3.49 19.97
N ASP A 24 15.67 -4.64 19.33
CA ASP A 24 15.43 -4.85 17.89
C ASP A 24 13.94 -4.82 17.48
N ALA A 25 13.10 -4.04 18.18
CA ALA A 25 11.66 -4.05 17.95
C ALA A 25 11.19 -3.13 16.82
N VAL A 26 11.94 -2.08 16.43
CA VAL A 26 11.52 -1.27 15.27
C VAL A 26 12.73 -0.60 14.62
N ASN A 27 13.15 -1.14 13.49
CA ASN A 27 14.09 -0.45 12.62
C ASN A 27 13.42 0.86 12.15
N ASN A 28 13.82 2.02 12.70
CA ASN A 28 13.29 3.36 12.38
C ASN A 28 13.30 3.71 10.87
N ARG A 29 13.97 2.89 10.05
CA ARG A 29 13.99 2.97 8.58
C ARG A 29 12.61 2.80 7.91
N PHE A 30 11.61 2.24 8.61
CA PHE A 30 10.28 1.99 8.05
C PHE A 30 9.24 3.09 8.29
N ILE A 31 9.53 4.10 9.13
CA ILE A 31 8.60 5.22 9.36
C ILE A 31 8.94 6.38 8.42
N GLN A 32 8.97 6.12 7.12
CA GLN A 32 8.78 7.22 6.18
C GLN A 32 7.33 7.67 6.33
N LYS A 33 7.11 8.79 7.04
CA LYS A 33 5.81 9.45 7.12
C LYS A 33 5.39 9.80 5.68
N LYS A 34 4.58 8.94 5.06
CA LYS A 34 3.90 9.28 3.81
C LYS A 34 2.97 10.45 4.11
N VAL A 35 3.26 11.59 3.51
CA VAL A 35 2.33 12.72 3.49
C VAL A 35 1.06 12.20 2.80
N PRO A 36 -0.12 12.29 3.44
CA PRO A 36 -1.36 11.85 2.83
C PRO A 36 -1.58 12.61 1.52
N GLY A 37 -1.71 11.88 0.42
CA GLY A 37 -2.16 12.45 -0.85
C GLY A 37 -3.64 12.83 -0.79
N THR A 38 -4.09 13.54 -1.82
CA THR A 38 -5.51 13.79 -2.07
C THR A 38 -6.00 12.91 -3.21
N ARG A 39 -7.30 12.58 -3.19
CA ARG A 39 -8.00 11.84 -4.24
C ARG A 39 -9.25 12.60 -4.65
N VAL A 40 -9.61 12.52 -5.92
CA VAL A 40 -10.79 13.19 -6.47
C VAL A 40 -11.75 12.14 -7.03
N CYS A 41 -12.93 12.03 -6.45
CA CYS A 41 -13.98 11.14 -6.98
C CYS A 41 -14.52 11.71 -8.29
N LEU A 42 -14.56 10.91 -9.35
CA LEU A 42 -15.04 11.41 -10.66
C LEU A 42 -16.56 11.35 -10.80
N SER A 43 -17.27 10.73 -9.85
CA SER A 43 -18.73 10.74 -9.83
C SER A 43 -19.28 11.99 -9.13
N CYS A 44 -18.82 12.31 -7.92
CA CYS A 44 -19.32 13.45 -7.15
C CYS A 44 -18.39 14.67 -7.13
N ARG A 45 -17.19 14.58 -7.74
CA ARG A 45 -16.16 15.63 -7.77
C ARG A 45 -15.60 16.05 -6.42
N SER A 46 -15.96 15.37 -5.32
CA SER A 46 -15.41 15.69 -4.01
C SER A 46 -14.00 15.12 -3.82
N VAL A 47 -13.24 15.84 -2.98
CA VAL A 47 -11.86 15.49 -2.63
C VAL A 47 -11.87 14.74 -1.30
N PHE A 48 -11.08 13.66 -1.21
CA PHE A 48 -10.91 12.89 0.02
C PHE A 48 -9.45 12.45 0.19
N THR A 49 -9.08 12.01 1.39
CA THR A 49 -7.69 11.73 1.75
C THR A 49 -7.20 10.36 1.27
N GLU A 50 -5.89 10.26 1.02
CA GLU A 50 -5.15 9.01 0.79
C GLU A 50 -4.45 8.50 2.06
N SER A 51 -4.89 8.97 3.24
CA SER A 51 -4.28 8.61 4.52
C SER A 51 -4.33 7.10 4.77
N LEU A 52 -5.50 6.50 4.52
CA LEU A 52 -5.74 5.07 4.71
C LEU A 52 -6.53 4.49 3.52
N PRO A 53 -6.35 3.20 3.19
CA PRO A 53 -7.22 2.51 2.23
C PRO A 53 -8.71 2.61 2.61
N ASN A 54 -8.99 2.69 3.92
CA ASN A 54 -10.35 2.82 4.45
C ASN A 54 -11.04 4.13 4.05
N ASP A 55 -10.30 5.20 3.74
CA ASP A 55 -10.88 6.48 3.35
C ASP A 55 -11.67 6.37 2.04
N ILE A 56 -11.20 5.53 1.11
CA ILE A 56 -11.90 5.24 -0.16
C ILE A 56 -13.23 4.56 0.15
N ILE A 57 -13.19 3.52 0.99
CA ILE A 57 -14.38 2.74 1.35
C ILE A 57 -15.41 3.67 1.99
N LEU A 58 -15.01 4.44 3.01
CA LEU A 58 -15.90 5.36 3.70
C LEU A 58 -16.51 6.41 2.76
N HIS A 59 -15.74 6.93 1.80
CA HIS A 59 -16.24 7.87 0.82
C HIS A 59 -17.40 7.27 0.01
N TYR A 60 -17.22 6.08 -0.56
CA TYR A 60 -18.23 5.43 -1.39
C TYR A 60 -19.41 4.85 -0.60
N LEU A 61 -19.27 4.67 0.72
CA LEU A 61 -20.37 4.26 1.61
C LEU A 61 -21.25 5.43 2.07
N ARG A 62 -20.69 6.64 2.22
CA ARG A 62 -21.42 7.79 2.79
C ARG A 62 -22.37 8.44 1.80
N VAL A 63 -21.99 8.47 0.53
CA VAL A 63 -22.72 9.17 -0.53
C VAL A 63 -22.95 8.20 -1.68
N ARG A 64 -24.10 8.30 -2.34
CA ARG A 64 -24.35 7.55 -3.56
C ARG A 64 -23.52 8.11 -4.72
N HIS A 65 -22.93 7.21 -5.48
CA HIS A 65 -22.12 7.53 -6.64
C HIS A 65 -22.65 6.79 -7.85
N GLU A 66 -22.57 7.42 -9.00
CA GLU A 66 -22.88 6.80 -10.29
C GLU A 66 -21.75 5.84 -10.69
N PRO A 67 -22.04 4.55 -10.93
CA PRO A 67 -21.04 3.59 -11.36
C PRO A 67 -20.56 3.88 -12.78
N CYS A 68 -19.26 3.66 -13.05
CA CYS A 68 -18.69 3.85 -14.39
C CYS A 68 -18.65 2.57 -15.22
N CYS A 69 -18.56 1.41 -14.57
CA CYS A 69 -18.51 0.11 -15.21
C CYS A 69 -18.90 -0.99 -14.20
N ARG A 70 -18.85 -2.25 -14.63
CA ARG A 70 -19.19 -3.40 -13.78
C ARG A 70 -17.98 -4.29 -13.52
N CYS A 71 -17.93 -4.85 -12.33
CA CYS A 71 -16.89 -5.79 -11.92
C CYS A 71 -17.03 -7.09 -12.70
N LEU A 72 -15.94 -7.53 -13.35
CA LEU A 72 -15.94 -8.74 -14.17
C LEU A 72 -16.19 -10.03 -13.34
N TYR A 73 -15.96 -10.00 -12.03
CA TYR A 73 -16.10 -11.17 -11.15
C TYR A 73 -17.48 -11.35 -10.53
N CYS A 74 -18.12 -10.27 -10.07
CA CYS A 74 -19.42 -10.33 -9.39
C CYS A 74 -20.52 -9.53 -10.09
N ASN A 75 -20.20 -8.90 -11.22
CA ASN A 75 -21.07 -7.98 -11.94
C ASN A 75 -21.56 -6.78 -11.10
N GLY A 76 -20.88 -6.46 -10.00
CA GLY A 76 -21.21 -5.33 -9.13
C GLY A 76 -20.79 -3.97 -9.69
N PRO A 77 -21.32 -2.86 -9.14
CA PRO A 77 -20.97 -1.50 -9.57
C PRO A 77 -19.51 -1.16 -9.25
N MET A 78 -18.79 -0.59 -10.22
CA MET A 78 -17.45 -0.06 -10.02
C MET A 78 -17.42 1.46 -10.14
N TYR A 79 -16.55 2.08 -9.37
CA TYR A 79 -16.38 3.52 -9.30
C TYR A 79 -14.96 3.92 -9.65
N ARG A 80 -14.76 5.18 -10.00
CA ARG A 80 -13.46 5.70 -10.43
C ARG A 80 -13.11 7.02 -9.76
N TYR A 81 -11.84 7.17 -9.43
CA TYR A 81 -11.28 8.37 -8.81
C TYR A 81 -9.88 8.66 -9.38
N ARG A 82 -9.42 9.90 -9.25
CA ARG A 82 -8.03 10.29 -9.55
C ARG A 82 -7.22 10.33 -8.27
N ASP A 83 -6.00 9.81 -8.31
CA ASP A 83 -5.06 9.91 -7.19
C ASP A 83 -4.29 11.24 -7.20
N SER A 84 -3.40 11.42 -6.22
CA SER A 84 -2.58 12.62 -6.07
C SER A 84 -1.59 12.84 -7.22
N LYS A 85 -1.35 11.81 -8.03
CA LYS A 85 -0.49 11.82 -9.22
C LYS A 85 -1.31 11.88 -10.52
N ASP A 86 -2.59 12.19 -10.41
CA ASP A 86 -3.54 12.27 -11.53
C ASP A 86 -3.79 10.94 -12.26
N ASN A 87 -3.42 9.80 -11.66
CA ASN A 87 -3.72 8.49 -12.26
C ASN A 87 -5.18 8.12 -12.02
N LEU A 88 -5.78 7.51 -13.03
CA LEU A 88 -7.11 6.93 -12.91
C LEU A 88 -7.05 5.63 -12.11
N GLN A 89 -7.84 5.58 -11.03
CA GLN A 89 -7.98 4.42 -10.17
C GLN A 89 -9.44 3.97 -10.12
N PHE A 90 -9.63 2.68 -9.83
CA PHE A 90 -10.95 2.08 -9.69
C PHE A 90 -11.18 1.57 -8.28
N TYR A 91 -12.40 1.69 -7.79
CA TYR A 91 -12.85 1.16 -6.51
C TYR A 91 -14.09 0.29 -6.69
N HIS A 92 -14.07 -0.87 -6.05
CA HIS A 92 -15.19 -1.78 -5.97
C HIS A 92 -15.02 -2.72 -4.77
N ASP A 93 -16.11 -3.03 -4.08
CA ASP A 93 -16.14 -4.03 -3.01
C ASP A 93 -16.98 -5.24 -3.45
N CYS A 94 -16.29 -6.29 -3.90
CA CYS A 94 -16.92 -7.55 -4.32
C CYS A 94 -17.73 -8.20 -3.20
N GLN A 95 -17.24 -8.12 -1.96
CA GLN A 95 -17.85 -8.83 -0.84
C GLN A 95 -19.19 -8.19 -0.47
N ARG A 96 -19.23 -6.85 -0.45
CA ARG A 96 -20.48 -6.11 -0.23
C ARG A 96 -21.48 -6.31 -1.35
N SER A 97 -21.02 -6.23 -2.61
CA SER A 97 -21.88 -6.40 -3.77
C SER A 97 -22.51 -7.79 -3.83
N LYS A 98 -21.76 -8.86 -3.55
CA LYS A 98 -22.30 -10.24 -3.49
C LYS A 98 -23.33 -10.43 -2.38
N ARG A 99 -23.19 -9.71 -1.27
CA ARG A 99 -24.11 -9.74 -0.15
C ARG A 99 -25.28 -8.76 -0.30
N LEU A 100 -25.39 -8.08 -1.45
CA LEU A 100 -26.42 -7.09 -1.75
C LEU A 100 -26.50 -5.95 -0.71
N LEU A 101 -25.40 -5.65 -0.04
CA LEU A 101 -25.33 -4.63 1.03
C LEU A 101 -25.30 -3.19 0.48
N ASP A 102 -25.26 -3.04 -0.84
CA ASP A 102 -25.23 -1.74 -1.51
C ASP A 102 -26.62 -1.33 -2.04
N ASN A 103 -27.63 -2.21 -1.90
CA ASN A 103 -29.05 -1.91 -2.18
C ASN A 103 -29.78 -1.63 -0.84
N PRO A 104 -30.41 -0.45 -0.66
CA PRO A 104 -31.32 -0.22 0.46
C PRO A 104 -32.64 -0.98 0.31
#